data_AF-A0A8K0VGL7-F1
#
_entry.id   AF-A0A8K0VGL7-F1
#
_cell.length_a   1.000
_cell.length_b   1.000
_cell.length_c   1.000
_cell.angle_alpha   90.00
_cell.angle_beta   90.00
_cell.angle_gamma   90.00
#
_symmetry.space_group_name_H-M   'P 1'
#
loop_
_entity.id
_entity.type
_entity.pdbx_description
1 polymer ?
#
loop_
_entity_poly.entity_id
_entity_poly.type
_entity_poly.pdbx_seq_one_letter_code
_entity_poly.pdbx_strand_id
1 'polypeptide(L)'
;MFQTLPKAERMNFMALEDINNICRGLNIANPLWQGFIQDPSSISRHLAYSQLIHNASSEEREYYLSCARAFTALKGSTDEAIHAYYLYQKRRAQAASAASKTHTSLMQLMEGCTRVVKYSNYANCVLVWNLKICIRKGYFDLRDGEEIFLQGFLDEGPRADCFALEATSGDAARRFRLQVKQVVNGNGQVKVRFIRGGGRSMVKMINDLVERIESQLESPEDVSGARS
;
A
#
# COMPACT_ATOMS: atom_id res chain seq x y z
N MET A 1 -2.98 12.07 2.91
CA MET A 1 -3.45 13.35 3.44
C MET A 1 -4.98 13.30 3.46
N PHE A 2 -5.63 13.50 4.61
CA PHE A 2 -7.09 13.63 4.65
C PHE A 2 -7.45 15.01 4.11
N GLN A 3 -7.79 15.10 2.82
CA GLN A 3 -8.46 16.28 2.32
C GLN A 3 -9.91 16.23 2.79
N THR A 4 -10.44 17.33 3.32
CA THR A 4 -11.88 17.45 3.58
C THR A 4 -12.65 17.44 2.25
N LEU A 5 -13.91 17.00 2.25
CA LEU A 5 -14.73 17.08 1.03
C LEU A 5 -14.96 18.56 0.66
N PRO A 6 -15.21 18.87 -0.63
CA PRO A 6 -15.68 20.19 -1.04
C PRO A 6 -16.88 20.65 -0.20
N LYS A 7 -17.00 21.96 0.03
CA LYS A 7 -18.05 22.55 0.89
C LYS A 7 -19.46 22.06 0.53
N ALA A 8 -19.76 21.98 -0.77
CA ALA A 8 -21.05 21.51 -1.27
C ALA A 8 -21.37 20.06 -0.85
N GLU A 9 -20.40 19.15 -0.90
CA GLU A 9 -20.58 17.76 -0.49
C GLU A 9 -20.68 17.59 1.03
N ARG A 10 -20.05 18.49 1.81
CA ARG A 10 -20.15 18.47 3.29
C ARG A 10 -21.53 18.88 3.80
N MET A 11 -22.23 19.74 3.07
CA MET A 11 -23.59 20.17 3.44
C MET A 11 -24.60 19.01 3.38
N ASN A 12 -24.26 17.91 2.72
CA ASN A 12 -25.08 16.69 2.74
C ASN A 12 -25.02 15.96 4.09
N PHE A 13 -24.07 16.32 4.97
CA PHE A 13 -23.81 15.61 6.22
C PHE A 13 -23.87 16.48 7.48
N MET A 14 -23.88 17.80 7.37
CA MET A 14 -23.81 18.71 8.54
C MET A 14 -24.21 20.14 8.16
N ALA A 15 -24.69 20.90 9.14
CA ALA A 15 -25.07 22.30 8.96
C ALA A 15 -23.84 23.20 8.73
N LEU A 16 -24.06 24.36 8.11
CA LEU A 16 -23.00 25.28 7.71
C LEU A 16 -22.14 25.77 8.90
N GLU A 17 -22.75 25.90 10.07
CA GLU A 17 -22.11 26.33 11.32
C GLU A 17 -21.13 25.25 11.84
N ASP A 18 -21.52 23.98 11.75
CA ASP A 18 -20.67 22.84 12.11
C ASP A 18 -19.52 22.66 11.12
N ILE A 19 -19.75 22.93 9.83
CA ILE A 19 -18.69 22.91 8.80
C ILE A 19 -17.59 23.89 9.16
N ASN A 20 -17.92 25.11 9.59
CA ASN A 20 -16.91 26.13 9.88
C ASN A 20 -16.11 25.83 11.16
N ASN A 21 -16.75 25.26 12.18
CA ASN A 21 -16.11 24.91 13.45
C ASN A 21 -15.26 23.63 13.37
N ILE A 22 -15.76 22.59 12.70
CA ILE A 22 -15.10 21.28 12.61
C ILE A 22 -13.97 21.30 11.54
N CYS A 23 -14.12 22.07 10.45
CA CYS A 23 -13.15 22.05 9.35
C CYS A 23 -11.82 22.76 9.63
N ARG A 24 -11.76 23.69 10.60
CA ARG A 24 -10.48 24.27 11.07
C ARG A 24 -9.59 23.19 11.72
N GLY A 25 -10.17 22.20 12.38
CA GLY A 25 -9.44 21.07 12.98
C GLY A 25 -9.16 19.91 12.01
N LEU A 26 -10.00 19.70 10.99
CA LEU A 26 -9.92 18.52 10.12
C LEU A 26 -8.92 18.61 8.96
N ASN A 27 -8.59 19.82 8.48
CA ASN A 27 -7.59 19.96 7.40
C ASN A 27 -6.17 19.62 7.84
N ILE A 28 -5.91 19.54 9.16
CA ILE A 28 -4.58 19.29 9.72
C ILE A 28 -4.56 18.00 10.57
N ALA A 29 -5.72 17.53 11.06
CA ALA A 29 -5.84 16.25 11.74
C ALA A 29 -5.91 15.03 10.79
N ASN A 30 -4.87 14.80 9.96
CA ASN A 30 -4.21 13.48 9.86
C ASN A 30 -3.03 13.47 8.87
N PRO A 31 -1.79 13.37 9.38
CA PRO A 31 -1.13 12.06 9.56
C PRO A 31 -0.71 11.72 11.00
N LEU A 32 -0.82 12.66 11.95
CA LEU A 32 -0.21 12.57 13.29
C LEU A 32 -1.10 11.93 14.38
N TRP A 33 -2.32 11.47 14.07
CA TRP A 33 -3.16 10.82 15.10
C TRP A 33 -3.88 9.55 14.65
N GLN A 34 -4.12 9.33 13.34
CA GLN A 34 -4.83 8.12 12.91
C GLN A 34 -3.96 6.87 12.74
N GLY A 35 -2.63 7.00 12.66
CA GLY A 35 -1.69 5.87 12.67
C GLY A 35 -1.40 5.25 14.06
N PHE A 36 -2.07 5.70 15.12
CA PHE A 36 -1.57 5.59 16.51
C PHE A 36 -2.36 4.60 17.38
N ILE A 37 -3.54 4.15 16.93
CA ILE A 37 -4.46 3.35 17.78
C ILE A 37 -4.56 1.89 17.34
N GLN A 38 -4.00 1.49 16.19
CA GLN A 38 -4.28 0.16 15.62
C GLN A 38 -3.06 -0.77 15.48
N ASP A 39 -1.83 -0.35 15.76
CA ASP A 39 -0.63 -1.17 15.54
C ASP A 39 0.31 -1.14 16.75
N PRO A 40 0.63 -2.29 17.40
CA PRO A 40 1.61 -2.36 18.49
C PRO A 40 3.02 -1.88 18.11
N SER A 41 3.36 -1.79 16.82
CA SER A 41 4.60 -1.17 16.33
C SER A 41 4.57 0.38 16.32
N SER A 42 3.44 1.00 16.67
CA SER A 42 3.21 2.45 16.66
C SER A 42 3.72 3.23 17.88
N ILE A 43 4.30 2.54 18.87
CA ILE A 43 4.90 3.15 20.08
C ILE A 43 5.87 4.27 19.71
N SER A 44 6.66 4.09 18.65
CA SER A 44 7.63 5.08 18.15
C SER A 44 6.98 6.37 17.64
N ARG A 45 5.77 6.30 17.07
CA ARG A 45 5.07 7.47 16.54
C ARG A 45 4.36 8.25 17.64
N HIS A 46 3.73 7.57 18.60
CA HIS A 46 3.13 8.22 19.78
C HIS A 46 4.18 9.03 20.55
N LEU A 47 5.38 8.47 20.70
CA LEU A 47 6.52 9.16 21.27
C LEU A 47 6.94 10.38 20.44
N ALA A 48 7.04 10.24 19.11
CA ALA A 48 7.39 11.34 18.21
C ALA A 48 6.36 12.50 18.23
N TYR A 49 5.05 12.19 18.32
CA TYR A 49 4.02 13.23 18.42
C TYR A 49 3.99 13.90 19.79
N SER A 50 4.18 13.12 20.86
CA SER A 50 4.36 13.68 22.20
C SER A 50 5.58 14.60 22.25
N GLN A 51 6.68 14.20 21.60
CA GLN A 51 7.88 15.03 21.45
C GLN A 51 7.62 16.28 20.60
N LEU A 52 6.86 16.19 19.50
CA LEU A 52 6.45 17.36 18.70
C LEU A 52 5.66 18.37 19.54
N ILE A 53 4.69 17.91 20.35
CA ILE A 53 3.92 18.78 21.25
C ILE A 53 4.80 19.34 22.37
N HIS A 54 5.77 18.57 22.86
CA HIS A 54 6.69 19.00 23.91
C HIS A 54 7.71 20.03 23.43
N ASN A 55 8.10 19.98 22.16
CA ASN A 55 9.10 20.87 21.56
C ASN A 55 8.49 22.07 20.81
N ALA A 56 7.15 22.13 20.70
CA ALA A 56 6.44 23.22 20.06
C ALA A 56 6.37 24.48 20.94
N SER A 57 6.25 25.65 20.31
CA SER A 57 5.93 26.89 21.03
C SER A 57 4.55 26.81 21.69
N SER A 58 4.25 27.71 22.64
CA SER A 58 2.97 27.71 23.36
C SER A 58 1.75 27.78 22.42
N GLU A 59 1.82 28.63 21.39
CA GLU A 59 0.74 28.79 20.39
C GLU A 59 0.58 27.53 19.53
N GLU A 60 1.67 26.94 19.07
CA GLU A 60 1.65 25.71 18.28
C GLU A 60 1.19 24.50 19.09
N ARG A 61 1.58 24.41 20.36
CA ARG A 61 1.13 23.37 21.29
C ARG A 61 -0.37 23.45 21.53
N GLU A 62 -0.90 24.64 21.80
CA GLU A 62 -2.33 24.86 21.97
C GLU A 62 -3.11 24.51 20.70
N TYR A 63 -2.56 24.91 19.55
CA TYR A 63 -3.07 24.54 18.25
C TYR A 63 -3.14 23.01 18.04
N TYR A 64 -2.05 22.27 18.30
CA TYR A 64 -2.05 20.80 18.16
C TYR A 64 -3.02 20.10 19.13
N LEU A 65 -3.12 20.57 20.37
CA LEU A 65 -4.07 20.03 21.34
C LEU A 65 -5.52 20.31 20.93
N SER A 66 -5.81 21.50 20.38
CA SER A 66 -7.14 21.84 19.86
C SER A 66 -7.55 20.90 18.72
N CYS A 67 -6.62 20.54 17.83
CA CYS A 67 -6.86 19.60 16.74
C CYS A 67 -7.15 18.18 17.25
N ALA A 68 -6.38 17.70 18.25
CA ALA A 68 -6.59 16.39 18.85
C ALA A 68 -7.96 16.28 19.55
N ARG A 69 -8.39 17.35 20.24
CA ARG A 69 -9.72 17.45 20.85
C ARG A 69 -10.83 17.43 19.80
N ALA A 70 -10.72 18.25 18.76
CA ALA A 70 -11.69 18.30 17.67
C ALA A 70 -11.84 16.94 16.95
N PHE A 71 -10.72 16.23 16.74
CA PHE A 71 -10.74 14.88 16.16
C PHE A 71 -11.45 13.87 17.07
N THR A 72 -11.19 13.93 18.38
CA THR A 72 -11.81 13.03 19.37
C THR A 72 -13.32 13.29 19.44
N ALA A 73 -13.74 14.55 19.42
CA ALA A 73 -15.14 14.95 19.36
C ALA A 73 -15.83 14.43 18.08
N LEU A 74 -15.17 14.53 16.93
CA LEU A 74 -15.69 13.98 15.68
C LEU A 74 -15.83 12.45 15.71
N LYS A 75 -14.80 11.74 16.18
CA LYS A 75 -14.79 10.28 16.26
C LYS A 75 -15.85 9.74 17.24
N GLY A 76 -16.05 10.43 18.35
CA GLY A 76 -16.98 10.07 19.42
C GLY A 76 -18.33 10.80 19.35
N SER A 77 -18.63 11.50 18.26
CA SER A 77 -19.87 12.27 18.12
C SER A 77 -21.09 11.36 18.26
N THR A 78 -22.07 11.80 19.06
CA THR A 78 -23.39 11.15 19.17
C THR A 78 -24.35 11.59 18.06
N ASP A 79 -23.99 12.64 17.30
CA ASP A 79 -24.70 13.04 16.09
C ASP A 79 -24.39 12.05 14.96
N GLU A 80 -25.43 11.39 14.45
CA GLU A 80 -25.33 10.35 13.42
C GLU A 80 -24.72 10.87 12.10
N ALA A 81 -25.03 12.10 11.70
CA ALA A 81 -24.60 12.67 10.43
C ALA A 81 -23.10 13.04 10.49
N ILE A 82 -22.67 13.60 11.62
CA ILE A 82 -21.26 13.89 11.90
C ILE A 82 -20.44 12.58 12.00
N HIS A 83 -20.98 11.55 12.66
CA HIS A 83 -20.31 10.26 12.78
C HIS A 83 -20.23 9.54 11.42
N ALA A 84 -21.28 9.61 10.60
CA ALA A 84 -21.28 9.07 9.24
C ALA A 84 -20.22 9.74 8.35
N TYR A 85 -20.06 11.07 8.46
CA TYR A 85 -18.99 11.79 7.77
C TYR A 85 -17.59 11.33 8.19
N TYR A 86 -17.36 11.12 9.49
CA TYR A 86 -16.09 10.55 9.98
C TYR A 86 -15.80 9.18 9.38
N LEU A 87 -16.78 8.28 9.39
CA LEU A 87 -16.63 6.93 8.83
C LEU A 87 -16.36 6.96 7.32
N TYR A 88 -17.06 7.82 6.59
CA TYR A 88 -16.84 8.01 5.15
C TYR A 88 -15.41 8.46 4.85
N GLN A 89 -14.93 9.50 5.54
CA GLN A 89 -13.56 9.99 5.34
C GLN A 89 -12.51 8.95 5.73
N LYS A 90 -12.74 8.22 6.83
CA LYS A 90 -11.87 7.12 7.25
C LYS A 90 -11.76 6.06 6.16
N ARG A 91 -12.88 5.60 5.59
CA ARG A 91 -12.91 4.62 4.50
C ARG A 91 -12.21 5.15 3.26
N ARG A 92 -12.46 6.41 2.88
CA ARG A 92 -11.83 7.07 1.73
C ARG A 92 -10.30 7.10 1.86
N ALA A 93 -9.78 7.48 3.01
CA ALA A 93 -8.35 7.52 3.24
C ALA A 93 -7.72 6.11 3.37
N GLN A 94 -8.43 5.14 3.92
CA GLN A 94 -8.01 3.74 3.92
C GLN A 94 -7.90 3.22 2.48
N ALA A 95 -8.87 3.52 1.63
CA ALA A 95 -8.84 3.19 0.20
C ALA A 95 -7.68 3.89 -0.52
N ALA A 96 -7.47 5.18 -0.31
CA ALA A 96 -6.35 5.93 -0.90
C ALA A 96 -4.98 5.41 -0.42
N SER A 97 -4.85 5.07 0.87
CA SER A 97 -3.62 4.46 1.41
C SER A 97 -3.38 3.06 0.84
N ALA A 98 -4.43 2.25 0.68
CA ALA A 98 -4.33 0.93 0.07
C ALA A 98 -3.93 1.03 -1.42
N ALA A 99 -4.48 1.99 -2.15
CA ALA A 99 -4.12 2.27 -3.54
C ALA A 99 -2.66 2.71 -3.68
N SER A 100 -2.22 3.67 -2.85
CA SER A 100 -0.82 4.14 -2.83
C SER A 100 0.16 3.02 -2.46
N LYS A 101 -0.14 2.22 -1.42
CA LYS A 101 0.67 1.04 -1.06
C LYS A 101 0.74 0.02 -2.18
N THR A 102 -0.37 -0.17 -2.89
CA THR A 102 -0.44 -1.07 -4.06
C THR A 102 0.48 -0.55 -5.16
N HIS A 103 0.36 0.73 -5.56
CA HIS A 103 1.23 1.34 -6.56
C HIS A 103 2.72 1.19 -6.19
N THR A 104 3.12 1.58 -4.98
CA THR A 104 4.52 1.45 -4.54
C THR A 104 4.99 -0.01 -4.55
N SER A 105 4.16 -0.95 -4.09
CA SER A 105 4.55 -2.36 -4.04
C SER A 105 4.67 -2.97 -5.44
N LEU A 106 3.84 -2.54 -6.38
CA LEU A 106 3.89 -2.97 -7.78
C LEU A 106 5.13 -2.40 -8.48
N MET A 107 5.42 -1.11 -8.32
CA MET A 107 6.62 -0.49 -8.89
C MET A 107 7.89 -1.12 -8.31
N GLN A 108 7.94 -1.34 -6.99
CA GLN A 108 9.04 -2.09 -6.35
C GLN A 108 9.21 -3.51 -6.90
N LEU A 109 8.12 -4.19 -7.28
CA LEU A 109 8.22 -5.50 -7.91
C LEU A 109 8.84 -5.39 -9.31
N MET A 110 8.45 -4.38 -10.09
CA MET A 110 8.94 -4.18 -11.46
C MET A 110 10.39 -3.67 -11.52
N GLU A 111 10.76 -2.72 -10.66
CA GLU A 111 12.13 -2.23 -10.48
C GLU A 111 13.03 -3.27 -9.80
N GLY A 112 12.41 -4.11 -8.98
CA GLY A 112 13.03 -5.18 -8.23
C GLY A 112 13.20 -4.83 -6.75
N CYS A 113 12.97 -5.81 -5.89
CA CYS A 113 12.96 -5.61 -4.45
C CYS A 113 13.58 -6.78 -3.68
N THR A 114 14.26 -6.46 -2.59
CA THR A 114 14.76 -7.45 -1.64
C THR A 114 13.63 -7.88 -0.71
N ARG A 115 13.56 -9.18 -0.46
CA ARG A 115 12.57 -9.79 0.44
C ARG A 115 13.19 -10.91 1.25
N VAL A 116 12.72 -11.03 2.48
CA VAL A 116 13.09 -12.08 3.41
C VAL A 116 12.24 -13.32 3.14
N VAL A 117 12.91 -14.45 3.00
CA VAL A 117 12.31 -15.78 2.88
C VAL A 117 11.71 -16.17 4.22
N LYS A 118 10.45 -16.63 4.17
CA LYS A 118 9.76 -17.22 5.31
C LYS A 118 9.41 -18.67 5.02
N TYR A 119 9.72 -19.56 5.95
CA TYR A 119 9.29 -20.95 5.86
C TYR A 119 7.81 -21.08 6.27
N SER A 120 6.96 -21.51 5.33
CA SER A 120 5.51 -21.65 5.55
C SER A 120 4.97 -22.83 4.76
N ASN A 121 4.15 -23.68 5.38
CA ASN A 121 3.50 -24.85 4.76
C ASN A 121 4.50 -25.73 3.98
N TYR A 122 5.62 -26.06 4.62
CA TYR A 122 6.69 -26.89 4.06
C TYR A 122 7.41 -26.31 2.83
N ALA A 123 7.21 -25.03 2.52
CA ALA A 123 7.84 -24.33 1.41
C ALA A 123 8.49 -23.02 1.86
N ASN A 124 9.56 -22.63 1.17
CA ASN A 124 10.15 -21.31 1.29
C ASN A 124 9.25 -20.33 0.52
N CYS A 125 8.62 -19.39 1.21
CA CYS A 125 7.71 -18.45 0.57
C CYS A 125 8.13 -17.00 0.86
N VAL A 126 7.78 -16.13 -0.08
CA VAL A 126 8.02 -14.71 -0.02
C VAL A 126 6.73 -13.99 -0.38
N LEU A 127 6.41 -12.93 0.36
CA LEU A 127 5.25 -12.10 0.11
C LEU A 127 5.68 -10.80 -0.57
N VAL A 128 5.07 -10.49 -1.71
CA VAL A 128 5.23 -9.19 -2.39
C VAL A 128 3.85 -8.67 -2.75
N TRP A 129 3.51 -7.46 -2.31
CA TRP A 129 2.17 -6.90 -2.45
C TRP A 129 1.11 -7.82 -1.82
N ASN A 130 0.42 -8.62 -2.64
CA ASN A 130 -0.51 -9.68 -2.23
C ASN A 130 -0.16 -11.06 -2.82
N LEU A 131 0.96 -11.17 -3.51
CA LEU A 131 1.44 -12.38 -4.15
C LEU A 131 2.29 -13.17 -3.15
N LYS A 132 1.77 -14.32 -2.69
CA LYS A 132 2.57 -15.32 -1.96
C LYS A 132 3.28 -16.20 -2.98
N ILE A 133 4.57 -15.95 -3.16
CA ILE A 133 5.44 -16.72 -4.04
C ILE A 133 6.05 -17.84 -3.21
N CYS A 134 5.79 -19.10 -3.56
CA CYS A 134 6.48 -20.23 -2.92
C CYS A 134 7.53 -20.81 -3.86
N ILE A 135 8.78 -20.78 -3.41
CA ILE A 135 9.96 -21.18 -4.13
C ILE A 135 10.29 -22.61 -3.75
N ARG A 136 10.25 -23.51 -4.74
CA ARG A 136 10.61 -24.92 -4.55
C ARG A 136 12.12 -25.06 -4.33
N LYS A 137 12.53 -25.98 -3.45
CA LYS A 137 13.95 -26.30 -3.17
C LYS A 137 14.78 -26.56 -4.43
N GLY A 138 14.19 -27.16 -5.47
CA GLY A 138 14.89 -27.41 -6.75
C GLY A 138 15.33 -26.15 -7.52
N TYR A 139 14.77 -24.97 -7.21
CA TYR A 139 15.25 -23.72 -7.80
C TYR A 139 16.41 -23.13 -7.01
N PHE A 140 16.28 -23.10 -5.68
CA PHE A 140 17.20 -22.43 -4.75
C PHE A 140 17.21 -23.17 -3.42
N ASP A 141 18.39 -23.29 -2.81
CA ASP A 141 18.56 -23.79 -1.46
C ASP A 141 18.38 -22.64 -0.46
N LEU A 142 17.14 -22.18 -0.34
CA LEU A 142 16.78 -21.07 0.55
C LEU A 142 16.58 -21.55 1.98
N ARG A 143 17.01 -20.72 2.93
CA ARG A 143 16.74 -20.88 4.37
C ARG A 143 15.80 -19.80 4.88
N ASP A 144 15.14 -20.10 5.99
CA ASP A 144 14.32 -19.11 6.69
C ASP A 144 15.18 -17.92 7.14
N GLY A 145 14.69 -16.71 6.91
CA GLY A 145 15.41 -15.47 7.21
C GLY A 145 16.42 -15.02 6.14
N GLU A 146 16.67 -15.81 5.09
CA GLU A 146 17.54 -15.37 3.99
C GLU A 146 16.89 -14.29 3.14
N GLU A 147 17.70 -13.40 2.58
CA GLU A 147 17.25 -12.38 1.65
C GLU A 147 17.43 -12.84 0.20
N ILE A 148 16.40 -12.59 -0.60
CA ILE A 148 16.45 -12.76 -2.06
C ILE A 148 15.98 -11.49 -2.75
N PHE A 149 16.46 -11.29 -3.97
CA PHE A 149 16.01 -10.22 -4.84
C PHE A 149 14.96 -10.75 -5.81
N LEU A 150 13.82 -10.08 -5.89
CA LEU A 150 12.69 -10.41 -6.77
C LEU A 150 12.46 -9.30 -7.77
N GLN A 151 12.27 -9.64 -9.04
CA GLN A 151 11.93 -8.67 -10.08
C GLN A 151 10.91 -9.22 -11.07
N GLY A 152 9.82 -8.49 -11.25
CA GLY A 152 8.78 -8.75 -12.24
C GLY A 152 9.12 -8.11 -13.58
N PHE A 153 8.74 -8.79 -14.67
CA PHE A 153 8.88 -8.29 -16.03
C PHE A 153 7.54 -8.47 -16.73
N LEU A 154 7.11 -7.41 -17.44
CA LEU A 154 5.93 -7.43 -18.27
C LEU A 154 6.38 -7.25 -19.72
N ASP A 155 6.18 -8.28 -20.52
CA ASP A 155 6.53 -8.27 -21.94
C ASP A 155 5.33 -7.83 -22.81
N GLU A 156 5.59 -7.29 -24.00
CA GLU A 156 4.52 -6.91 -24.94
C GLU A 156 3.69 -8.12 -25.41
N GLY A 157 4.34 -9.28 -25.55
CA GLY A 157 3.75 -10.51 -26.07
C GLY A 157 3.87 -11.70 -25.13
N PRO A 158 3.09 -12.77 -25.37
CA PRO A 158 3.10 -13.96 -24.53
C PRO A 158 4.48 -14.64 -24.55
N ARG A 159 4.94 -15.07 -23.37
CA ARG A 159 6.24 -15.73 -23.19
C ARG A 159 6.07 -17.22 -22.85
N ALA A 160 7.08 -18.02 -23.19
CA ALA A 160 7.13 -19.44 -22.86
C ALA A 160 7.61 -19.68 -21.41
N ASP A 161 8.39 -18.75 -20.87
CA ASP A 161 8.89 -18.69 -19.50
C ASP A 161 8.02 -17.80 -18.59
N CYS A 162 6.75 -17.59 -18.96
CA CYS A 162 5.78 -16.89 -18.12
C CYS A 162 5.64 -17.52 -16.74
N PHE A 163 5.33 -16.69 -15.75
CA PHE A 163 5.24 -17.14 -14.36
C PHE A 163 4.04 -18.08 -14.17
N ALA A 164 2.87 -17.79 -14.75
CA ALA A 164 1.67 -18.58 -14.57
C ALA A 164 1.61 -19.76 -15.57
N LEU A 165 1.97 -20.97 -15.12
CA LEU A 165 2.07 -22.17 -15.97
C LEU A 165 0.77 -22.59 -16.67
N GLU A 166 -0.36 -22.35 -16.02
CA GLU A 166 -1.69 -22.75 -16.52
C GLU A 166 -2.36 -21.65 -17.37
N ALA A 167 -1.66 -20.55 -17.64
CA ALA A 167 -2.19 -19.46 -18.46
C ALA A 167 -2.31 -19.90 -19.94
N THR A 168 -3.48 -19.68 -20.52
CA THR A 168 -3.78 -19.95 -21.93
C THR A 168 -3.28 -18.82 -22.83
N SER A 169 -3.29 -19.00 -24.16
CA SER A 169 -2.83 -17.98 -25.11
C SER A 169 -3.60 -16.66 -25.04
N GLY A 170 -4.84 -16.65 -24.54
CA GLY A 170 -5.64 -15.43 -24.35
C GLY A 170 -5.41 -14.74 -23.00
N ASP A 171 -4.68 -15.35 -22.07
CA ASP A 171 -4.46 -14.78 -20.74
C ASP A 171 -3.34 -13.73 -20.76
N ALA A 172 -3.63 -12.55 -20.23
CA ALA A 172 -2.63 -11.49 -20.02
C ALA A 172 -1.47 -11.98 -19.15
N ALA A 173 -1.71 -12.94 -18.25
CA ALA A 173 -0.72 -13.57 -17.38
C ALA A 173 0.45 -14.23 -18.13
N ARG A 174 0.28 -14.56 -19.41
CA ARG A 174 1.39 -15.07 -20.25
C ARG A 174 2.49 -14.06 -20.52
N ARG A 175 2.23 -12.77 -20.32
CA ARG A 175 3.19 -11.68 -20.50
C ARG A 175 4.04 -11.42 -19.27
N PHE A 176 3.62 -11.93 -18.11
CA PHE A 176 4.31 -11.68 -16.85
C PHE A 176 5.36 -12.76 -16.56
N ARG A 177 6.57 -12.33 -16.22
CA ARG A 177 7.68 -13.18 -15.77
C ARG A 177 8.20 -12.70 -14.42
N LEU A 178 8.69 -13.63 -13.62
CA LEU A 178 9.24 -13.34 -12.30
C LEU A 178 10.64 -13.93 -12.18
N GLN A 179 11.62 -13.05 -12.01
CA GLN A 179 13.01 -13.41 -11.76
C GLN A 179 13.31 -13.38 -10.27
N VAL A 180 14.09 -14.37 -9.83
CA VAL A 180 14.65 -14.44 -8.48
C VAL A 180 16.17 -14.46 -8.59
N LYS A 181 16.84 -13.63 -7.79
CA LYS A 181 18.29 -13.67 -7.60
C LYS A 181 18.59 -14.00 -6.13
N GLN A 182 19.46 -14.98 -5.90
CA GLN A 182 20.00 -15.33 -4.58
C GLN A 182 21.52 -15.11 -4.61
N VAL A 183 22.03 -14.40 -3.60
CA VAL A 183 23.47 -14.34 -3.35
C VAL A 183 23.82 -15.51 -2.44
N VAL A 184 24.67 -16.42 -2.91
CA VAL A 184 25.10 -17.59 -2.12
C VAL A 184 26.26 -17.17 -1.22
N ASN A 185 25.97 -17.05 0.07
CA ASN A 185 26.97 -16.70 1.08
C ASN A 185 28.02 -17.82 1.19
N GLY A 186 29.29 -17.46 0.97
CA GLY A 186 30.43 -18.37 0.97
C GLY A 186 31.40 -18.11 -0.18
N ASN A 187 30.87 -17.92 -1.40
CA ASN A 187 31.69 -17.77 -2.62
C ASN A 187 31.33 -16.52 -3.46
N GLY A 188 30.32 -15.74 -3.03
CA GLY A 188 29.82 -14.58 -3.78
C GLY A 188 29.08 -14.94 -5.08
N GLN A 189 28.82 -16.24 -5.33
CA GLN A 189 28.10 -16.67 -6.52
C GLN A 189 26.64 -16.21 -6.47
N VAL A 190 26.19 -15.60 -7.56
CA VAL A 190 24.80 -15.16 -7.72
C VAL A 190 24.05 -16.16 -8.58
N LYS A 191 23.02 -16.78 -8.02
CA LYS A 191 22.10 -17.66 -8.75
C LYS A 191 20.90 -16.86 -9.20
N VAL A 192 20.61 -16.88 -10.50
CA VAL A 192 19.47 -16.15 -11.10
C VAL A 192 18.59 -17.13 -11.85
N ARG A 193 17.27 -17.11 -11.58
CA ARG A 193 16.30 -17.94 -12.30
C ARG A 193 14.97 -17.23 -12.47
N PHE A 194 14.32 -17.47 -13.61
CA PHE A 194 12.89 -17.27 -13.74
C PHE A 194 12.16 -18.42 -13.08
N ILE A 195 11.24 -18.09 -12.17
CA ILE A 195 10.43 -19.09 -11.47
C ILE A 195 9.05 -19.17 -12.09
N ARG A 196 8.35 -20.26 -11.77
CA ARG A 196 7.03 -20.55 -12.31
C ARG A 196 6.08 -20.97 -11.19
N GLY A 197 4.89 -20.42 -11.19
CA GLY A 197 3.76 -20.75 -10.32
C GLY A 197 2.70 -21.55 -11.09
N GLY A 198 2.07 -22.51 -10.41
CA GLY A 198 0.97 -23.31 -10.94
C GLY A 198 -0.35 -23.02 -10.22
N GLY A 199 -1.45 -23.44 -10.83
CA GLY A 199 -2.81 -23.31 -10.31
C GLY A 199 -3.63 -22.17 -10.94
N ARG A 200 -4.91 -22.46 -11.21
CA ARG A 200 -5.89 -21.49 -11.75
C ARG A 200 -6.02 -20.21 -10.93
N SER A 201 -5.93 -20.29 -9.60
CA SER A 201 -5.95 -19.10 -8.74
C SER A 201 -4.74 -18.19 -8.97
N MET A 202 -3.60 -18.77 -9.34
CA MET A 202 -2.40 -18.01 -9.71
C MET A 202 -2.61 -17.29 -11.04
N VAL A 203 -3.19 -17.95 -12.05
CA VAL A 203 -3.50 -17.30 -13.35
C VAL A 203 -4.38 -16.07 -13.14
N LYS A 204 -5.46 -16.20 -12.37
CA LYS A 204 -6.33 -15.05 -12.04
C LYS A 204 -5.56 -13.93 -11.34
N MET A 205 -4.78 -14.25 -10.31
CA MET A 205 -4.01 -13.26 -9.57
C MET A 205 -2.98 -12.54 -10.44
N ILE A 206 -2.38 -13.24 -11.41
CA ILE A 206 -1.42 -12.63 -12.34
C ILE A 206 -2.12 -11.83 -13.43
N ASN A 207 -3.31 -12.23 -13.90
CA ASN A 207 -4.13 -11.39 -14.79
C ASN A 207 -4.46 -10.06 -14.09
N ASP A 208 -4.94 -10.10 -12.84
CA ASP A 208 -5.24 -8.91 -12.04
C ASP A 208 -3.98 -8.04 -11.80
N LEU A 209 -2.81 -8.68 -11.65
CA LEU A 209 -1.53 -8.01 -11.50
C LEU A 209 -1.15 -7.25 -12.79
N VAL A 210 -1.28 -7.90 -13.95
CA VAL A 210 -0.94 -7.32 -15.26
C VAL A 210 -1.81 -6.11 -15.54
N GLU A 211 -3.14 -6.24 -15.39
CA GLU A 211 -4.09 -5.14 -15.58
C GLU A 211 -3.74 -3.94 -14.70
N ARG A 212 -3.38 -4.19 -13.43
CA ARG A 212 -2.96 -3.13 -12.52
C ARG A 212 -1.66 -2.48 -12.95
N ILE A 213 -0.64 -3.23 -13.35
CA ILE A 213 0.62 -2.66 -13.84
C ILE A 213 0.36 -1.76 -15.05
N GLU A 214 -0.44 -2.22 -16.01
CA GLU A 214 -0.79 -1.46 -17.22
C GLU A 214 -1.54 -0.17 -16.88
N SER A 215 -2.56 -0.24 -16.02
CA SER A 215 -3.30 0.95 -15.56
C SER A 215 -2.42 2.02 -14.91
N GLN A 216 -1.30 1.63 -14.30
CA GLN A 216 -0.35 2.56 -13.68
C GLN A 216 0.66 3.12 -14.69
N LEU A 217 1.02 2.34 -15.72
CA LEU A 217 1.92 2.76 -16.80
C LEU A 217 1.24 3.70 -17.81
N GLU A 218 -0.07 3.56 -18.00
CA GLU A 218 -0.88 4.44 -18.86
C GLU A 218 -1.26 5.77 -18.17
N SER A 219 -1.00 5.91 -16.87
CA SER A 219 -1.33 7.10 -16.07
C SER A 219 -0.19 8.12 -15.78
N PRO A 220 0.78 8.47 -16.67
CA PRO A 220 1.74 9.53 -16.35
C PRO A 220 1.31 10.97 -16.75
N GLU A 221 0.31 11.21 -17.62
CA GLU A 221 0.18 12.54 -18.28
C GLU A 221 -1.20 13.21 -18.41
N ASP A 222 -2.30 12.76 -17.80
CA ASP A 222 -3.63 13.40 -18.02
C ASP A 222 -4.14 14.34 -16.89
N VAL A 223 -3.25 15.09 -16.23
CA VAL A 223 -3.67 16.11 -15.22
C VAL A 223 -3.13 17.53 -15.51
N SER A 224 -2.33 17.74 -16.56
CA SER A 224 -1.86 19.09 -16.93
C SER A 224 -2.76 19.84 -17.92
N GLY A 225 -3.86 19.24 -18.39
CA GLY A 225 -4.65 19.76 -19.53
C GLY A 225 -6.04 20.33 -19.23
N ALA A 226 -6.40 20.69 -17.99
CA ALA A 226 -7.75 21.20 -17.69
C ALA A 226 -7.77 22.40 -16.74
N ARG A 227 -7.05 23.46 -17.10
CA ARG A 227 -7.38 24.84 -16.74
C ARG A 227 -6.98 25.77 -17.88
N SER A 228 -7.88 25.90 -18.85
CA SER A 228 -7.99 27.09 -19.71
C SER A 228 -9.28 27.80 -19.32
#